data_AF-A0A3M0Y3X7-F1
#
_entry.id   AF-A0A3M0Y3X7-F1
#
_cell.length_a   1.000
_cell.length_b   1.000
_cell.length_c   1.000
_cell.angle_alpha   90.00
_cell.angle_beta   90.00
_cell.angle_gamma   90.00
#
_symmetry.space_group_name_H-M   'P 1'
#
loop_
_entity.id
_entity.type
_entity.pdbx_description
1 polymer ?
#
loop_
_entity_poly.entity_id
_entity_poly.type
_entity_poly.pdbx_seq_one_letter_code
_entity_poly.pdbx_strand_id
1 'polypeptide(L)'
;MNWVFMLIVGWLALGLDLGLADALAMGSRGVAPSFVVGVLVFVGLHASRGATLWTGLLLGLALDLTRAGVSASGAGLEAVATLGPAAVGCLLAAHFVLTVRAVVMKRNPVALAVMGCLASLLVGLVVAGTLTARSWYDPAVQVKPLTELSIRLGQALYTGLLTPVVVYTLTPLTPFFGFPATSRAA
;
A
#
# COMPACT_ATOMS: atom_id res chain seq x y z
N MET A 1 7.29 13.75 13.71
CA MET A 1 6.19 13.57 12.74
C MET A 1 4.90 13.99 13.42
N ASN A 2 4.13 14.84 12.78
CA ASN A 2 2.79 15.22 13.21
C ASN A 2 1.82 14.08 12.86
N TRP A 3 1.54 13.23 13.86
CA TRP A 3 0.69 12.05 13.69
C TRP A 3 -0.74 12.40 13.27
N VAL A 4 -1.28 13.52 13.75
CA VAL A 4 -2.64 13.96 13.39
C VAL A 4 -2.73 14.23 11.89
N PHE A 5 -1.78 14.99 11.34
CA PHE A 5 -1.76 15.28 9.90
C PHE A 5 -1.52 14.02 9.07
N MET A 6 -0.63 13.12 9.52
CA MET A 6 -0.43 11.82 8.88
C MET A 6 -1.72 11.00 8.84
N LEU A 7 -2.48 10.96 9.93
CA LEU A 7 -3.76 10.22 9.99
C LEU A 7 -4.80 10.82 9.04
N ILE A 8 -4.86 12.14 8.91
CA ILE A 8 -5.75 12.81 7.93
C ILE A 8 -5.38 12.41 6.50
N VAL A 9 -4.09 12.47 6.14
CA VAL A 9 -3.64 12.09 4.80
C VAL A 9 -3.84 10.59 4.55
N GLY A 10 -3.58 9.75 5.54
CA GLY A 10 -3.83 8.31 5.47
C GLY A 10 -5.31 8.00 5.28
N TRP A 11 -6.19 8.68 6.01
CA TRP A 11 -7.65 8.56 5.87
C TRP A 11 -8.12 9.01 4.49
N LEU A 12 -7.61 10.12 3.97
CA LEU A 12 -7.91 10.57 2.61
C LEU A 12 -7.45 9.54 1.57
N ALA A 13 -6.24 9.01 1.69
CA ALA A 13 -5.72 7.99 0.78
C ALA A 13 -6.54 6.69 0.82
N LEU A 14 -6.99 6.27 2.00
CA LEU A 14 -7.93 5.14 2.15
C LEU A 14 -9.29 5.45 1.49
N GLY A 15 -9.81 6.66 1.69
CA GLY A 15 -11.05 7.09 1.05
C GLY A 15 -10.95 7.10 -0.47
N LEU A 16 -9.79 7.51 -1.02
CA LEU A 16 -9.51 7.43 -2.45
C LEU A 16 -9.38 5.98 -2.92
N ASP A 17 -8.67 5.11 -2.18
CA ASP A 17 -8.59 3.67 -2.48
C ASP A 17 -9.97 3.01 -2.53
N LEU A 18 -10.90 3.39 -1.65
CA LEU A 18 -12.25 2.80 -1.62
C LEU A 18 -13.19 3.44 -2.65
N GLY A 19 -13.16 4.77 -2.79
CA GLY A 19 -14.10 5.51 -3.62
C GLY A 19 -13.72 5.57 -5.10
N LEU A 20 -12.42 5.54 -5.43
CA LEU A 20 -11.94 5.59 -6.81
C LEU A 20 -11.53 4.22 -7.36
N ALA A 21 -11.45 3.17 -6.55
CA ALA A 21 -11.06 1.85 -7.03
C ALA A 21 -11.94 1.38 -8.19
N ASP A 22 -13.26 1.51 -8.08
CA ASP A 22 -14.19 1.07 -9.12
C ASP A 22 -14.12 1.94 -10.37
N ALA A 23 -13.92 3.25 -10.21
CA ALA A 23 -13.79 4.19 -11.32
C ALA A 23 -12.46 4.04 -12.08
N LEU A 24 -11.39 3.64 -11.38
CA LEU A 24 -10.06 3.41 -11.93
C LEU A 24 -9.82 1.92 -12.24
N ALA A 25 -10.79 1.04 -11.99
CA ALA A 25 -10.65 -0.38 -12.24
C ALA A 25 -10.47 -0.64 -13.74
N MET A 26 -9.31 -1.20 -14.10
CA MET A 26 -9.07 -1.62 -15.47
C MET A 26 -9.42 -3.10 -15.67
N GLY A 27 -10.29 -3.35 -16.66
CA GLY A 27 -10.71 -4.67 -17.09
C GLY A 27 -11.69 -5.36 -16.13
N SER A 28 -12.18 -6.53 -16.54
CA SER A 28 -13.15 -7.32 -15.75
C SER A 28 -12.60 -7.89 -14.44
N ARG A 29 -11.29 -7.77 -14.22
CA ARG A 29 -10.59 -8.28 -13.03
C ARG A 29 -10.42 -7.25 -11.92
N GLY A 30 -10.89 -6.01 -12.10
CA GLY A 30 -10.85 -4.99 -11.05
C GLY A 30 -9.44 -4.55 -10.67
N VAL A 31 -8.54 -4.40 -11.66
CA VAL A 31 -7.17 -3.96 -11.39
C VAL A 31 -7.20 -2.46 -11.08
N ALA A 32 -7.13 -2.10 -9.80
CA ALA A 32 -7.12 -0.72 -9.31
C ALA A 32 -5.78 -0.36 -8.64
N PRO A 33 -5.34 0.90 -8.73
CA PRO A 33 -4.12 1.36 -8.07
C PRO A 33 -4.34 1.58 -6.56
N SER A 34 -3.26 1.65 -5.77
CA SER A 34 -3.32 1.99 -4.34
C SER A 34 -2.62 3.31 -4.02
N PHE A 35 -3.40 4.32 -3.67
CA PHE A 35 -2.96 5.60 -3.13
C PHE A 35 -2.28 5.41 -1.77
N VAL A 36 -2.74 4.46 -0.96
CA VAL A 36 -2.15 4.17 0.37
C VAL A 36 -0.68 3.78 0.26
N VAL A 37 -0.33 2.93 -0.71
CA VAL A 37 1.09 2.58 -0.95
C VAL A 37 1.89 3.80 -1.43
N GLY A 38 1.29 4.66 -2.27
CA GLY A 38 1.92 5.92 -2.67
C GLY A 38 2.24 6.84 -1.48
N VAL A 39 1.32 6.97 -0.53
CA VAL A 39 1.54 7.69 0.74
C VAL A 39 2.65 7.04 1.56
N LEU A 40 2.65 5.72 1.65
CA LEU A 40 3.69 4.98 2.38
C LEU A 40 5.08 5.22 1.80
N VAL A 41 5.22 5.20 0.47
CA VAL A 41 6.47 5.52 -0.23
C VAL A 41 6.89 6.96 0.08
N PHE A 42 5.97 7.93 -0.02
CA PHE A 42 6.24 9.32 0.33
C PHE A 42 6.77 9.46 1.77
N VAL A 43 6.11 8.81 2.74
CA VAL A 43 6.52 8.83 4.14
C VAL A 43 7.90 8.18 4.31
N GLY A 44 8.17 7.04 3.68
CA GLY A 44 9.47 6.36 3.80
C GLY A 44 10.65 7.17 3.26
N LEU A 45 10.41 8.01 2.26
CA LEU A 45 11.44 8.90 1.68
C LEU A 45 11.81 10.10 2.55
N HIS A 46 10.91 10.53 3.44
CA HIS A 46 11.04 11.79 4.19
C HIS A 46 11.07 11.62 5.72
N ALA A 47 10.41 10.59 6.26
CA ALA A 47 10.26 10.38 7.69
C ALA A 47 11.43 9.62 8.32
N SER A 48 11.46 9.60 9.66
CA SER A 48 12.38 8.75 10.41
C SER A 48 12.00 7.27 10.25
N ARG A 49 12.96 6.37 10.51
CA ARG A 49 12.76 4.92 10.41
C ARG A 49 11.56 4.45 11.23
N GLY A 50 11.50 4.85 12.51
CA GLY A 50 10.41 4.46 13.40
C GLY A 50 9.04 4.94 12.91
N ALA A 51 8.94 6.21 12.49
CA ALA A 51 7.68 6.78 11.99
C ALA A 51 7.19 6.08 10.72
N THR A 52 8.10 5.71 9.82
CA THR A 52 7.79 5.00 8.57
C THR A 52 7.25 3.59 8.83
N LEU A 53 7.88 2.83 9.73
CA LEU A 53 7.44 1.47 10.06
C LEU A 53 6.06 1.48 10.72
N TRP A 54 5.83 2.38 11.69
CA TRP A 54 4.53 2.56 12.31
C TRP A 54 3.46 3.02 11.32
N THR A 55 3.81 3.91 10.38
CA THR A 55 2.91 4.32 9.30
C THR A 55 2.52 3.13 8.42
N GLY A 56 3.48 2.30 8.01
CA GLY A 56 3.21 1.09 7.23
C GLY A 56 2.27 0.14 7.97
N LEU A 57 2.53 -0.10 9.26
CA LEU A 57 1.67 -0.97 10.08
C LEU A 57 0.23 -0.43 10.20
N LEU A 58 0.06 0.86 10.54
CA LEU A 58 -1.25 1.47 10.72
C LEU A 58 -2.05 1.53 9.42
N LEU A 59 -1.41 1.91 8.31
CA LEU A 59 -2.06 1.94 7.00
C LEU A 59 -2.46 0.55 6.53
N GLY A 60 -1.61 -0.46 6.73
CA GLY A 60 -1.94 -1.83 6.38
C GLY A 60 -3.04 -2.42 7.26
N LEU A 61 -3.07 -2.11 8.56
CA LEU A 61 -4.20 -2.47 9.44
C LEU A 61 -5.51 -1.83 8.96
N ALA A 62 -5.47 -0.55 8.56
CA ALA A 62 -6.64 0.12 8.03
C ALA A 62 -7.11 -0.49 6.69
N LEU A 63 -6.18 -0.92 5.84
CA LEU A 63 -6.51 -1.68 4.63
C LEU A 63 -7.17 -3.03 4.94
N ASP A 64 -6.67 -3.76 5.94
CA ASP A 64 -7.26 -5.04 6.37
C ASP A 64 -8.68 -4.83 6.94
N LEU A 65 -8.92 -3.75 7.68
CA LEU A 65 -10.22 -3.43 8.27
C LEU A 65 -11.25 -2.96 7.22
N THR A 66 -10.80 -2.33 6.14
CA THR A 66 -11.70 -1.79 5.10
C THR A 66 -12.01 -2.81 4.01
N ARG A 67 -11.12 -3.77 3.78
CA ARG A 67 -11.29 -4.84 2.78
C ARG A 67 -11.77 -6.12 3.45
N ALA A 68 -13.00 -6.12 3.95
CA ALA A 68 -13.66 -7.36 4.34
C ALA A 68 -13.94 -8.19 3.08
N GLY A 69 -13.27 -9.34 2.94
CA GLY A 69 -13.48 -10.24 1.81
C GLY A 69 -14.85 -10.90 1.90
N VAL A 70 -15.55 -11.02 0.78
CA VAL A 70 -16.80 -11.78 0.70
C VAL A 70 -16.45 -13.22 0.30
N SER A 71 -16.64 -14.17 1.21
CA SER A 71 -16.51 -15.59 0.90
C SER A 71 -17.88 -16.15 0.50
N ALA A 72 -17.94 -16.83 -0.64
CA ALA A 72 -19.06 -17.64 -1.04
C ALA A 72 -18.91 -19.02 -0.39
N SER A 73 -19.38 -19.17 0.84
CA SER A 73 -19.63 -20.49 1.43
C SER A 73 -20.91 -21.05 0.82
N GLY A 74 -21.00 -22.37 0.64
CA GLY A 74 -22.21 -23.05 0.14
C GLY A 74 -23.48 -22.82 0.97
N ALA A 75 -23.41 -22.07 2.06
CA ALA A 75 -24.52 -21.67 2.93
C ALA A 75 -24.84 -20.15 2.91
N GLY A 76 -24.09 -19.30 2.18
CA GLY A 76 -24.33 -17.85 2.11
C GLY A 76 -23.08 -17.01 1.84
N LEU A 77 -23.28 -15.71 1.63
CA LEU A 77 -22.21 -14.70 1.54
C LEU A 77 -21.76 -14.35 2.96
N GLU A 78 -20.61 -14.84 3.38
CA GLU A 78 -20.04 -14.53 4.70
C GLU A 78 -18.82 -13.61 4.54
N ALA A 79 -18.83 -12.48 5.25
CA ALA A 79 -17.72 -11.55 5.23
C ALA A 79 -16.59 -12.08 6.12
N VAL A 80 -15.50 -12.53 5.51
CA VAL A 80 -14.31 -13.01 6.22
C VAL A 80 -13.28 -11.88 6.24
N ALA A 81 -13.27 -11.12 7.35
CA ALA A 81 -12.23 -10.14 7.60
C ALA A 81 -10.93 -10.86 8.01
N THR A 82 -9.91 -10.81 7.16
CA THR A 82 -8.54 -11.22 7.52
C THR A 82 -7.77 -10.02 8.05
N LEU A 83 -7.58 -9.96 9.36
CA LEU A 83 -6.69 -8.97 9.96
C LEU A 83 -5.23 -9.43 9.85
N GLY A 84 -4.34 -8.60 9.30
CA GLY A 84 -2.90 -8.84 9.30
C GLY A 84 -2.19 -8.86 7.93
N PRO A 85 -2.74 -9.46 6.85
CA PRO A 85 -2.03 -9.57 5.58
C PRO A 85 -1.50 -8.25 5.01
N ALA A 86 -2.36 -7.22 4.92
CA ALA A 86 -1.95 -5.92 4.43
C ALA A 86 -1.08 -5.20 5.46
N ALA A 87 -1.32 -5.36 6.77
CA ALA A 87 -0.45 -4.84 7.82
C ALA A 87 1.01 -5.31 7.68
N VAL A 88 1.22 -6.61 7.53
CA VAL A 88 2.56 -7.20 7.33
C VAL A 88 3.15 -6.79 5.98
N GLY A 89 2.34 -6.80 4.92
CA GLY A 89 2.77 -6.38 3.58
C GLY A 89 3.24 -4.93 3.55
N CYS A 90 2.48 -4.02 4.15
CA CYS A 90 2.84 -2.60 4.23
C CYS A 90 4.04 -2.37 5.16
N LEU A 91 4.19 -3.12 6.25
CA LEU A 91 5.39 -3.06 7.08
C LEU A 91 6.65 -3.51 6.30
N LEU A 92 6.55 -4.56 5.50
CA LEU A 92 7.64 -5.03 4.65
C LEU A 92 7.98 -4.01 3.55
N ALA A 93 6.97 -3.45 2.89
CA ALA A 93 7.15 -2.38 1.91
C ALA A 93 7.78 -1.12 2.52
N ALA A 94 7.39 -0.74 3.73
CA ALA A 94 7.98 0.35 4.49
C ALA A 94 9.47 0.11 4.75
N HIS A 95 9.82 -1.11 5.17
CA HIS A 95 11.22 -1.51 5.36
C HIS A 95 12.02 -1.45 4.06
N PHE A 96 11.46 -1.95 2.95
CA PHE A 96 12.07 -1.88 1.63
C PHE A 96 12.34 -0.43 1.18
N VAL A 97 11.38 0.48 1.34
CA VAL A 97 11.58 1.89 0.99
C VAL A 97 12.70 2.50 1.83
N LEU A 98 12.77 2.16 3.13
CA LEU A 98 13.82 2.64 4.02
C LEU A 98 15.22 2.17 3.65
N THR A 99 15.37 0.95 3.12
CA THR A 99 16.68 0.44 2.68
C THR A 99 17.10 1.03 1.34
N VAL A 100 16.15 1.24 0.44
CA VAL A 100 16.44 1.69 -0.94
C VAL A 100 16.53 3.22 -1.06
N ARG A 101 15.92 4.00 -0.15
CA ARG A 101 15.88 5.48 -0.23
C ARG A 101 17.25 6.17 -0.27
N ALA A 102 18.31 5.51 0.18
CA ALA A 102 19.67 6.04 0.12
C ALA A 102 20.24 6.04 -1.31
N VAL A 103 19.77 5.13 -2.16
CA VAL A 103 20.23 4.94 -3.55
C VAL A 103 19.32 5.67 -4.54
N VAL A 104 18.08 5.97 -4.14
CA VAL A 104 17.08 6.59 -5.03
C VAL A 104 17.15 8.11 -5.05
N MET A 105 17.25 8.67 -6.27
CA MET A 105 17.09 10.10 -6.50
C MET A 105 15.64 10.54 -6.25
N LYS A 106 15.41 11.22 -5.12
CA LYS A 106 14.05 11.64 -4.66
C LYS A 106 13.27 12.50 -5.65
N ARG A 107 13.94 13.15 -6.61
CA ARG A 107 13.33 14.02 -7.62
C ARG A 107 13.10 13.34 -8.97
N ASN A 108 13.55 12.10 -9.16
CA ASN A 108 13.38 11.38 -10.42
C ASN A 108 12.03 10.64 -10.42
N PRO A 109 11.07 11.00 -11.29
CA PRO A 109 9.75 10.38 -11.33
C PRO A 109 9.82 8.87 -11.64
N VAL A 110 10.78 8.44 -12.46
CA VAL A 110 10.94 7.02 -12.81
C VAL A 110 11.35 6.22 -11.58
N ALA A 111 12.27 6.76 -10.77
CA ALA A 111 12.70 6.08 -9.55
C ALA A 111 11.56 5.99 -8.51
N LEU A 112 10.73 7.03 -8.40
CA LEU A 112 9.52 7.01 -7.58
C LEU A 112 8.52 5.96 -8.09
N ALA A 113 8.34 5.85 -9.41
CA ALA A 113 7.43 4.87 -10.00
C ALA A 113 7.89 3.43 -9.75
N VAL A 114 9.18 3.16 -9.93
CA VAL A 114 9.77 1.86 -9.63
C VAL A 114 9.65 1.50 -8.15
N MET A 115 9.90 2.46 -7.24
CA MET A 115 9.69 2.22 -5.81
C MET A 115 8.23 1.92 -5.47
N GLY A 116 7.28 2.68 -6.02
CA GLY A 116 5.83 2.44 -5.85
C GLY A 116 5.42 1.06 -6.35
N CYS A 117 5.91 0.67 -7.53
CA CYS A 117 5.66 -0.64 -8.11
C CYS A 117 6.20 -1.76 -7.23
N LEU A 118 7.47 -1.69 -6.81
CA LEU A 118 8.08 -2.73 -5.98
C LEU A 118 7.45 -2.80 -4.59
N ALA A 119 7.17 -1.65 -3.97
CA ALA A 119 6.47 -1.58 -2.69
C ALA A 119 5.08 -2.23 -2.78
N SER A 120 4.30 -1.89 -3.80
CA SER A 120 2.97 -2.48 -4.01
C SER A 120 3.03 -3.96 -4.34
N LEU A 121 4.06 -4.41 -5.07
CA LEU A 121 4.27 -5.81 -5.39
C LEU A 121 4.58 -6.62 -4.12
N LEU A 122 5.40 -6.09 -3.21
CA LEU A 122 5.68 -6.72 -1.92
C LEU A 122 4.42 -6.87 -1.07
N VAL A 123 3.59 -5.81 -0.98
CA VAL A 123 2.29 -5.89 -0.30
C VAL A 123 1.42 -6.97 -0.93
N GLY A 124 1.31 -6.97 -2.26
CA GLY A 124 0.52 -7.95 -3.01
C GLY A 124 1.00 -9.40 -2.83
N LEU A 125 2.32 -9.63 -2.81
CA LEU A 125 2.92 -10.94 -2.55
C LEU A 125 2.61 -11.47 -1.15
N VAL A 126 2.71 -10.62 -0.12
CA VAL A 126 2.39 -11.00 1.25
C VAL A 126 0.90 -11.31 1.39
N VAL A 127 0.03 -10.49 0.80
CA VAL A 127 -1.43 -10.74 0.81
C VAL A 127 -1.79 -12.01 0.05
N ALA A 128 -1.30 -12.18 -1.18
CA ALA A 128 -1.56 -13.38 -1.98
C ALA A 128 -1.00 -14.64 -1.30
N GLY A 129 0.20 -14.57 -0.73
CA GLY A 129 0.84 -15.68 -0.02
C GLY A 129 0.09 -16.08 1.24
N THR A 130 -0.35 -15.11 2.05
CA THR A 130 -1.14 -15.39 3.27
C THR A 130 -2.52 -15.94 2.95
N LEU A 131 -3.21 -15.42 1.94
CA LEU A 131 -4.49 -15.95 1.49
C LEU A 131 -4.35 -17.37 0.90
N THR A 132 -3.29 -17.60 0.12
CA THR A 132 -2.99 -18.95 -0.41
C THR A 132 -2.68 -19.92 0.72
N ALA A 133 -1.86 -19.53 1.71
CA ALA A 133 -1.59 -20.36 2.87
C ALA A 133 -2.88 -20.65 3.67
N ARG A 134 -3.78 -19.67 3.79
CA ARG A 134 -5.08 -19.85 4.45
C ARG A 134 -5.99 -20.85 3.71
N SER A 135 -5.98 -20.83 2.38
CA SER A 135 -6.77 -21.77 1.58
C SER A 135 -6.44 -23.25 1.83
N TRP A 136 -5.29 -23.56 2.44
CA TRP A 136 -4.90 -24.95 2.75
C TRP A 136 -5.66 -25.56 3.92
N TYR A 137 -6.18 -24.74 4.85
CA TYR A 137 -6.86 -25.20 6.05
C TYR A 137 -8.27 -24.63 6.21
N ASP A 138 -8.62 -23.57 5.47
CA ASP A 138 -9.96 -22.98 5.45
C ASP A 138 -10.62 -23.19 4.08
N PRO A 139 -11.51 -24.20 3.93
CA PRO A 139 -12.15 -24.52 2.66
C PRO A 139 -13.10 -23.42 2.17
N ALA A 140 -13.50 -22.48 3.03
CA ALA A 140 -14.28 -21.31 2.64
C ALA A 140 -13.44 -20.29 1.83
N VAL A 141 -12.10 -20.37 1.90
CA VAL A 141 -11.20 -19.46 1.19
C VAL A 141 -10.63 -20.17 -0.04
N GLN A 142 -11.38 -20.14 -1.15
CA GLN A 142 -10.90 -20.68 -2.42
C GLN A 142 -10.22 -19.58 -3.26
N VAL A 143 -8.89 -19.53 -3.20
CA VAL A 143 -8.08 -18.59 -3.97
C VAL A 143 -7.31 -19.33 -5.05
N LYS A 144 -7.38 -18.86 -6.30
CA LYS A 144 -6.54 -19.35 -7.40
C LYS A 144 -5.23 -18.54 -7.40
N PRO A 145 -4.08 -19.12 -6.99
CA PRO A 145 -2.87 -18.33 -6.71
C PRO A 145 -2.34 -17.56 -7.92
N LEU A 146 -2.37 -18.18 -9.11
CA LEU A 146 -1.93 -17.54 -10.36
C LEU A 146 -2.82 -16.35 -10.74
N THR A 147 -4.14 -16.46 -10.54
CA THR A 147 -5.08 -15.38 -10.83
C THR A 147 -4.84 -14.21 -9.88
N GLU A 148 -4.73 -14.48 -8.57
CA GLU A 148 -4.46 -13.46 -7.56
C GLU A 148 -3.13 -12.76 -7.83
N LEU A 149 -2.06 -13.52 -8.11
CA LEU A 149 -0.74 -12.96 -8.42
C LEU A 149 -0.79 -12.05 -9.67
N SER A 150 -1.52 -12.45 -10.71
CA SER A 150 -1.67 -11.63 -11.92
C SER A 150 -2.40 -10.32 -11.66
N ILE A 151 -3.43 -10.34 -10.81
CA ILE A 151 -4.18 -9.13 -10.40
C ILE A 151 -3.25 -8.22 -9.60
N ARG A 152 -2.53 -8.76 -8.60
CA ARG A 152 -1.59 -7.99 -7.78
C ARG A 152 -0.44 -7.40 -8.58
N LEU A 153 0.07 -8.13 -9.57
CA LEU A 153 1.10 -7.61 -10.48
C LEU A 153 0.58 -6.41 -11.29
N GLY A 154 -0.64 -6.52 -11.84
CA GLY A 154 -1.30 -5.40 -12.54
C GLY A 154 -1.52 -4.21 -11.61
N GLN A 155 -2.00 -4.45 -10.39
CA GLN A 155 -2.20 -3.40 -9.37
C GLN A 155 -0.88 -2.73 -9.00
N ALA A 156 0.22 -3.50 -8.92
CA ALA A 156 1.54 -2.99 -8.60
C ALA A 156 2.08 -2.08 -9.70
N LEU A 157 1.98 -2.49 -10.96
CA LEU A 157 2.37 -1.66 -12.10
C LEU A 157 1.58 -0.35 -12.13
N TYR A 158 0.26 -0.43 -11.93
CA TYR A 158 -0.60 0.75 -11.92
C TYR A 158 -0.28 1.69 -10.74
N THR A 159 -0.08 1.12 -9.55
CA THR A 159 0.34 1.86 -8.35
C THR A 159 1.70 2.53 -8.56
N GLY A 160 2.63 1.87 -9.27
CA GLY A 160 3.89 2.45 -9.68
C GLY A 160 3.70 3.72 -10.51
N LEU A 161 2.83 3.70 -11.52
CA LEU A 161 2.53 4.89 -12.33
C LEU A 161 1.88 6.02 -11.52
N LEU A 162 1.03 5.68 -10.54
CA LEU A 162 0.35 6.64 -9.68
C LEU A 162 1.27 7.26 -8.60
N THR A 163 2.28 6.51 -8.14
CA THR A 163 3.12 6.91 -7.01
C THR A 163 3.84 8.26 -7.21
N PRO A 164 4.46 8.57 -8.36
CA PRO A 164 5.04 9.89 -8.61
C PRO A 164 4.02 11.01 -8.43
N VAL A 165 2.80 10.85 -8.92
CA VAL A 165 1.73 11.84 -8.79
C VAL A 165 1.44 12.09 -7.31
N VAL A 166 1.22 11.03 -6.52
CA VAL A 166 0.99 11.13 -5.07
C VAL A 166 2.17 11.82 -4.36
N VAL A 167 3.40 11.41 -4.66
CA VAL A 167 4.60 11.96 -4.03
C VAL A 167 4.76 13.45 -4.36
N TYR A 168 4.59 13.86 -5.61
CA TYR A 168 4.69 15.27 -5.98
C TYR A 168 3.57 16.13 -5.39
N THR A 169 2.33 15.62 -5.34
CA THR A 169 1.20 16.30 -4.71
C THR A 169 1.43 16.51 -3.20
N LEU A 170 2.06 15.55 -2.51
CA LEU A 170 2.32 15.65 -1.08
C LEU A 170 3.61 16.40 -0.72
N THR A 171 4.53 16.56 -1.67
CA THR A 171 5.80 17.29 -1.47
C THR A 171 5.62 18.72 -0.92
N PRO A 172 4.71 19.57 -1.43
CA PRO A 172 4.48 20.89 -0.83
C PRO A 172 3.91 20.84 0.59
N LEU A 173 3.33 19.70 1.00
CA LEU A 173 2.77 19.49 2.34
C LEU A 173 3.80 18.94 3.34
N THR A 174 5.01 18.61 2.91
CA THR A 174 6.14 18.14 3.76
C THR A 174 6.32 18.90 5.08
N PRO A 175 6.27 20.24 5.17
CA PRO A 175 6.44 20.94 6.45
C PRO A 175 5.35 20.60 7.48
N PHE A 176 4.11 20.33 7.05
CA PHE A 176 3.01 20.00 7.95
C PHE A 176 3.14 18.61 8.59
N PHE A 177 3.85 17.69 7.94
CA PHE A 177 4.16 16.37 8.50
C PHE A 177 5.16 16.43 9.66
N GLY A 178 5.85 17.56 9.88
CA GLY A 178 6.88 17.68 10.92
C GLY A 178 7.99 16.65 10.71
N PHE A 179 8.40 16.43 9.47
CA PHE A 179 9.59 15.65 9.17
C PHE A 179 10.83 16.41 9.65
N PRO A 180 11.89 15.71 10.11
CA PRO A 180 13.11 16.36 10.51
C PRO A 180 13.61 17.21 9.33
N ALA A 181 13.85 18.50 9.57
CA ALA A 181 14.51 19.35 8.58
C ALA A 181 15.80 18.63 8.21
N THR A 182 15.88 18.11 6.98
CA THR A 182 17.12 17.52 6.50
C THR A 182 18.08 18.69 6.41
N SER A 183 18.92 18.85 7.44
CA SER A 183 20.00 19.84 7.46
C SER A 183 20.71 19.73 6.14
N ARG A 184 20.55 20.74 5.27
CA ARG A 184 21.26 20.81 3.99
C ARG A 184 22.74 20.84 4.35
N ALA A 185 23.41 19.70 4.27
CA ALA A 185 24.84 19.69 4.01
C ALA A 185 24.97 20.21 2.58
N ALA A 186 25.28 21.50 2.49
CA ALA A 186 25.69 22.18 1.27
C ALA A 186 27.07 21.66 0.84
#